data_AF-A0A6G3XCT8-F1
#
_entry.id   AF-A0A6G3XCT8-F1
#
_cell.length_a   1.000
_cell.length_b   1.000
_cell.length_c   1.000
_cell.angle_alpha   90.00
_cell.angle_beta   90.00
_cell.angle_gamma   90.00
#
_symmetry.space_group_name_H-M   'P 1'
#
loop_
_entity.id
_entity.type
_entity.pdbx_description
1 polymer ?
#
loop_
_entity_poly.entity_id
_entity_poly.type
_entity_poly.pdbx_seq_one_letter_code
_entity_poly.pdbx_strand_id
1 'polypeptide(L)'
;NGDDPEAVVRVARLAFEFRQAFNKDVVIDLICYRRRGHNETDNPEFTNPQMYTLVDKKRSVRKLYTESLIGRGDITLEEAEQALQDFQGQLEKVFAEVREATSQPAAPHVPEPQAAFPVAVETAVSAEVVKRIAESQVNIPESITVHPRLMPQMQRRAASVDNATIDWGMGETLAIGSLLMEGTPVRL
;
A
#
# COMPACT_ATOMS: atom_id res chain seq x y z
N ASN A 1 2.31 -13.75 21.67
CA ASN A 1 3.02 -15.05 21.56
C ASN A 1 2.53 -15.71 20.28
N GLY A 2 3.43 -15.96 19.32
CA GLY A 2 3.08 -16.57 18.03
C GLY A 2 2.67 -18.04 18.08
N ASP A 3 2.90 -18.72 19.22
CA ASP A 3 2.46 -20.11 19.41
C ASP A 3 0.97 -20.21 19.85
N ASP A 4 0.27 -19.08 20.07
CA ASP A 4 -1.16 -19.02 20.42
C ASP A 4 -1.95 -18.32 19.29
N PRO A 5 -2.45 -19.07 18.29
CA PRO A 5 -3.14 -18.50 17.14
C PRO A 5 -4.47 -17.81 17.51
N GLU A 6 -5.16 -18.25 18.56
CA GLU A 6 -6.41 -17.61 18.99
C GLU A 6 -6.15 -16.22 19.58
N ALA A 7 -5.12 -16.08 20.42
CA ALA A 7 -4.71 -14.79 20.95
C ALA A 7 -4.28 -13.83 19.83
N VAL A 8 -3.56 -14.34 18.83
CA VAL A 8 -3.15 -13.56 17.65
C VAL A 8 -4.38 -13.03 16.90
N VAL A 9 -5.38 -13.88 16.63
CA VAL A 9 -6.62 -13.45 15.97
C VAL A 9 -7.39 -12.43 16.83
N ARG A 10 -7.48 -12.64 18.14
CA ARG A 10 -8.15 -11.69 19.06
C ARG A 10 -7.46 -10.32 19.04
N VAL A 11 -6.14 -10.27 19.13
CA VAL A 11 -5.37 -9.01 19.10
C VAL A 11 -5.49 -8.34 17.73
N ALA A 12 -5.49 -9.10 16.63
CA ALA A 12 -5.69 -8.56 15.29
C ALA A 12 -7.06 -7.88 15.13
N ARG A 13 -8.13 -8.51 15.64
CA ARG A 13 -9.49 -7.92 15.64
C ARG A 13 -9.53 -6.64 16.48
N LEU A 14 -8.96 -6.67 17.68
CA LEU A 14 -8.89 -5.49 18.55
C LEU A 14 -8.11 -4.33 17.92
N ALA A 15 -6.98 -4.62 17.27
CA ALA A 15 -6.18 -3.61 16.58
C ALA A 15 -6.97 -2.95 15.44
N PHE A 16 -7.73 -3.75 14.67
CA PHE A 16 -8.60 -3.23 13.63
C PHE A 16 -9.73 -2.37 14.21
N GLU A 17 -10.40 -2.83 15.26
CA GLU A 17 -11.45 -2.07 15.96
C GLU A 17 -10.92 -0.74 16.51
N PHE A 18 -9.73 -0.73 17.12
CA PHE A 18 -9.08 0.49 17.58
C PHE A 18 -8.79 1.45 16.43
N ARG A 19 -8.22 0.95 15.33
CA ARG A 19 -7.95 1.76 14.13
C ARG A 19 -9.24 2.38 13.59
N GLN A 20 -10.33 1.62 13.54
CA GLN A 20 -11.63 2.11 13.07
C GLN A 20 -12.25 3.15 14.02
N ALA A 21 -12.12 2.95 15.33
CA ALA A 21 -12.68 3.85 16.33
C ALA A 21 -11.92 5.18 16.43
N PHE A 22 -10.60 5.16 16.27
CA PHE A 22 -9.75 6.32 16.58
C PHE A 22 -8.99 6.89 15.39
N ASN A 23 -8.99 6.22 14.22
CA ASN A 23 -8.18 6.58 13.06
C ASN A 23 -6.70 6.81 13.42
N LYS A 24 -6.16 5.92 14.26
CA LYS A 24 -4.78 5.95 14.74
C LYS A 24 -4.08 4.62 14.45
N ASP A 25 -2.77 4.71 14.31
CA ASP A 25 -1.89 3.57 14.06
C ASP A 25 -1.84 2.64 15.28
N VAL A 26 -1.67 1.34 15.01
CA VAL A 26 -1.56 0.27 16.01
C VAL A 26 -0.42 -0.66 15.62
N VAL A 27 0.37 -1.09 16.59
CA VAL A 27 1.47 -2.05 16.39
C VAL A 27 1.13 -3.37 17.07
N ILE A 28 1.28 -4.48 16.34
CA ILE A 28 1.21 -5.83 16.89
C ILE A 28 2.61 -6.42 16.85
N ASP A 29 3.22 -6.61 18.02
CA ASP A 29 4.49 -7.31 18.16
C ASP A 29 4.27 -8.82 18.23
N LEU A 30 4.36 -9.47 17.06
CA LEU A 30 4.17 -10.92 16.94
C LEU A 30 5.48 -11.66 17.22
N ILE A 31 5.76 -11.87 18.51
CA ILE A 31 6.94 -12.64 18.94
C ILE A 31 6.81 -14.10 18.49
N CYS A 32 7.69 -14.51 17.57
CA CYS A 32 7.79 -15.87 17.01
C CYS A 32 9.26 -16.30 16.88
N TYR A 33 9.52 -17.35 16.10
CA TYR A 33 10.87 -17.83 15.79
C TYR A 33 11.02 -18.14 14.30
N ARG A 34 12.24 -18.07 13.78
CA ARG A 34 12.56 -18.46 12.41
C ARG A 34 13.00 -19.92 12.38
N ARG A 35 12.26 -20.79 11.70
CA ARG A 35 12.52 -22.24 11.71
C ARG A 35 13.82 -22.63 10.99
N ARG A 36 14.21 -21.90 9.95
CA ARG A 36 15.44 -22.12 9.15
C ARG A 36 16.40 -20.94 9.31
N GLY A 37 17.53 -20.96 8.60
CA GLY A 37 18.49 -19.84 8.50
C GLY A 37 17.87 -18.57 7.90
N HIS A 38 18.69 -17.55 7.66
CA HIS A 38 18.20 -16.31 7.04
C HIS A 38 17.62 -16.57 5.64
N ASN A 39 18.19 -17.54 4.95
CA ASN A 39 17.67 -18.17 3.75
C ASN A 39 17.77 -19.71 3.89
N GLU A 40 17.27 -20.46 2.91
CA GLU A 40 17.21 -21.92 2.95
C GLU A 40 18.59 -22.60 2.91
N THR A 41 19.61 -21.92 2.41
CA THR A 41 20.99 -22.44 2.30
C THR A 41 21.88 -22.06 3.48
N ASP A 42 21.41 -21.15 4.33
CA ASP A 42 22.15 -20.63 5.47
C ASP A 42 22.05 -21.57 6.67
N ASN A 43 23.18 -21.78 7.36
CA ASN A 43 23.23 -22.57 8.59
C ASN A 43 23.32 -21.65 9.81
N PRO A 44 22.21 -21.45 10.53
CA PRO A 44 22.16 -20.50 11.62
C PRO A 44 22.79 -21.01 12.92
N GLU A 45 23.12 -22.29 13.03
CA GLU A 45 23.81 -22.86 14.20
C GLU A 45 25.21 -22.27 14.38
N PHE A 46 25.84 -21.78 13.32
CA PHE A 46 27.16 -21.15 13.39
C PHE A 46 27.18 -19.89 14.27
N THR A 47 26.07 -19.16 14.34
CA THR A 47 25.96 -17.90 15.09
C THR A 47 25.00 -18.00 16.27
N ASN A 48 24.01 -18.90 16.20
CA ASN A 48 22.93 -19.00 17.19
C ASN A 48 22.64 -20.46 17.64
N PRO A 49 23.65 -21.24 18.06
CA PRO A 49 23.51 -22.69 18.29
C PRO A 49 22.51 -23.05 19.40
N GLN A 50 22.51 -22.31 20.51
CA GLN A 50 21.60 -22.55 21.63
C GLN A 50 20.14 -22.30 21.24
N MET A 51 19.88 -21.22 20.49
CA MET A 51 18.55 -20.88 20.03
C MET A 51 18.02 -21.98 19.10
N TYR A 52 18.82 -22.44 18.13
CA TYR A 52 18.37 -23.47 17.19
C TYR A 52 18.20 -24.85 17.84
N THR A 53 18.99 -25.17 18.86
CA THR A 53 18.75 -26.37 19.71
C THR A 53 17.35 -26.36 20.35
N LEU A 54 16.84 -25.18 20.75
CA LEU A 54 15.49 -25.03 21.28
C LEU A 54 14.43 -25.06 20.18
N VAL A 55 14.69 -24.38 19.05
CA VAL A 55 13.79 -24.34 17.90
C VAL A 55 13.55 -25.73 17.33
N ASP A 56 14.57 -26.59 17.26
CA ASP A 56 14.44 -27.96 16.74
C ASP A 56 13.55 -28.84 17.62
N LYS A 57 13.64 -28.66 18.94
CA LYS A 57 12.78 -29.34 19.92
C LYS A 57 11.35 -28.81 19.92
N LYS A 58 11.10 -27.62 19.38
CA LYS A 58 9.73 -27.08 19.27
C LYS A 58 8.94 -27.80 18.19
N ARG A 59 7.77 -28.29 18.59
CA ARG A 59 6.68 -28.66 17.69
C ARG A 59 6.15 -27.39 17.01
N SER A 60 5.73 -27.50 15.75
CA SER A 60 5.17 -26.35 15.02
C SER A 60 3.85 -25.90 15.63
N VAL A 61 3.54 -24.61 15.48
CA VAL A 61 2.25 -24.01 15.89
C VAL A 61 1.07 -24.79 15.32
N ARG A 62 1.15 -25.21 14.05
CA ARG A 62 0.14 -26.07 13.41
C ARG A 62 -0.11 -27.33 14.22
N LYS A 63 0.94 -28.08 14.57
CA LYS A 63 0.80 -29.34 15.32
C LYS A 63 0.23 -29.10 16.71
N LEU A 64 0.73 -28.08 17.42
CA LEU A 64 0.24 -27.72 18.76
C LEU A 64 -1.25 -27.37 18.74
N TYR A 65 -1.70 -26.58 17.76
CA TYR A 65 -3.08 -26.18 17.66
C TYR A 65 -4.00 -27.33 17.23
N THR A 66 -3.58 -28.17 16.28
CA THR A 66 -4.32 -29.39 15.90
C THR A 66 -4.52 -30.33 17.09
N GLU A 67 -3.46 -30.60 17.86
CA GLU A 67 -3.56 -31.44 19.08
C GLU A 67 -4.51 -30.82 20.11
N SER A 68 -4.50 -29.49 20.26
CA SER A 68 -5.41 -28.79 21.17
C SER A 68 -6.88 -28.92 20.71
N LEU A 69 -7.17 -28.78 19.42
CA LEU A 69 -8.54 -28.89 18.90
C LEU A 69 -9.08 -30.32 19.05
N ILE A 70 -8.25 -31.33 18.75
CA ILE A 70 -8.60 -32.75 18.98
C ILE A 70 -8.83 -33.00 20.47
N GLY A 71 -7.95 -32.49 21.34
CA GLY A 71 -8.08 -32.64 22.79
C GLY A 71 -9.33 -31.98 23.38
N ARG A 72 -9.87 -30.95 22.72
CA ARG A 72 -11.15 -30.31 23.06
C ARG A 72 -12.36 -31.02 22.46
N GLY A 73 -12.15 -31.91 21.48
CA GLY A 73 -13.21 -32.55 20.72
C GLY A 73 -13.81 -31.66 19.63
N ASP A 74 -13.13 -30.58 19.25
CA ASP A 74 -13.61 -29.65 18.21
C ASP A 74 -13.51 -30.27 16.81
N ILE A 75 -12.53 -31.16 16.60
CA ILE A 75 -12.30 -31.92 15.36
C ILE A 75 -11.79 -33.33 15.69
N THR A 76 -11.95 -34.27 14.77
CA THR A 76 -11.31 -35.59 14.85
C THR A 76 -9.91 -35.61 14.23
N LEU A 77 -9.18 -36.70 14.46
CA LEU A 77 -7.87 -36.91 13.83
C LEU A 77 -8.02 -37.03 12.30
N GLU A 78 -9.04 -37.76 11.85
CA GLU A 78 -9.33 -37.98 10.43
C GLU A 78 -9.65 -36.66 9.73
N GLU A 79 -10.43 -35.78 10.35
CA GLU A 79 -10.72 -34.44 9.80
C GLU A 79 -9.46 -33.59 9.65
N ALA A 80 -8.55 -33.65 10.65
CA ALA A 80 -7.28 -32.92 10.60
C ALA A 80 -6.34 -33.46 9.52
N GLU A 81 -6.29 -34.78 9.32
CA GLU A 81 -5.49 -35.42 8.27
C GLU A 81 -6.05 -35.14 6.88
N GLN A 82 -7.38 -35.23 6.71
CA GLN A 82 -8.05 -34.93 5.45
C GLN A 82 -7.78 -33.48 5.02
N ALA A 83 -7.93 -32.51 5.93
CA ALA A 83 -7.66 -31.11 5.63
C ALA A 83 -6.21 -30.87 5.19
N LEU A 84 -5.25 -31.62 5.74
CA LEU A 84 -3.84 -31.54 5.33
C LEU A 84 -3.62 -32.13 3.94
N GLN A 85 -4.23 -33.28 3.65
CA GLN A 85 -4.14 -33.93 2.34
C GLN A 85 -4.77 -33.06 1.24
N ASP A 86 -5.93 -32.47 1.51
CA ASP A 86 -6.61 -31.58 0.57
C ASP A 86 -5.73 -30.37 0.21
N PHE A 87 -5.08 -29.77 1.22
CA PHE A 87 -4.16 -28.65 0.99
C PHE A 87 -2.94 -29.06 0.15
N GLN A 88 -2.34 -30.23 0.43
CA GLN A 88 -1.22 -30.75 -0.35
C GLN A 88 -1.63 -31.05 -1.79
N GLY A 89 -2.77 -31.69 -2.01
CA GLY A 89 -3.29 -32.00 -3.33
C GLY A 89 -3.57 -30.75 -4.16
N GLN A 90 -4.08 -29.67 -3.54
CA GLN A 90 -4.25 -28.38 -4.22
C GLN A 90 -2.91 -27.78 -4.66
N LEU A 91 -1.88 -27.82 -3.80
CA LEU A 91 -0.55 -27.33 -4.16
C LEU A 91 0.08 -28.15 -5.30
N GLU A 92 -0.04 -29.47 -5.26
CA GLU A 92 0.46 -30.36 -6.31
C GLU A 92 -0.22 -30.11 -7.65
N LYS A 93 -1.55 -29.94 -7.63
CA LYS A 93 -2.33 -29.63 -8.83
C LYS A 93 -1.86 -28.32 -9.48
N VAL A 94 -1.78 -27.24 -8.70
CA VAL A 94 -1.33 -25.93 -9.21
C VAL A 94 0.11 -26.01 -9.70
N PHE A 95 0.98 -26.73 -8.99
CA PHE A 95 2.37 -26.95 -9.41
C PHE A 95 2.44 -27.65 -10.77
N ALA A 96 1.65 -28.69 -10.99
CA ALA A 96 1.58 -29.41 -12.26
C ALA A 96 1.07 -28.51 -13.40
N GLU A 97 -0.02 -27.77 -13.17
CA GLU A 97 -0.61 -26.85 -14.16
C GLU A 97 0.39 -25.75 -14.58
N VAL A 98 1.07 -25.12 -13.62
CA VAL A 98 2.06 -24.08 -13.91
C VAL A 98 3.27 -24.66 -14.63
N ARG A 99 3.73 -25.87 -14.27
CA ARG A 99 4.85 -26.54 -14.93
C ARG A 99 4.52 -26.89 -16.38
N GLU A 100 3.31 -27.35 -16.66
CA GLU A 100 2.85 -27.62 -18.02
C GLU A 100 2.74 -26.32 -18.84
N ALA A 101 2.18 -25.25 -18.25
CA ALA A 101 2.05 -23.96 -18.92
C ALA A 101 3.42 -23.30 -19.24
N THR A 102 4.38 -23.38 -18.32
CA THR A 102 5.73 -22.79 -18.47
C THR A 102 6.68 -23.64 -19.31
N SER A 103 6.28 -24.86 -19.70
CA SER A 103 7.01 -25.68 -20.68
C SER A 103 6.87 -25.13 -22.11
N GLN A 104 5.94 -24.20 -22.33
CA GLN A 104 5.86 -23.44 -23.59
C GLN A 104 6.86 -22.28 -23.56
N PRO A 105 7.57 -22.00 -24.67
CA PRO A 105 8.52 -20.90 -24.73
C PRO A 105 7.80 -19.59 -24.37
N ALA A 106 8.42 -18.81 -23.48
CA ALA A 106 7.91 -17.50 -23.10
C ALA A 106 7.66 -16.67 -24.37
N ALA A 107 6.49 -16.02 -24.44
CA ALA A 107 6.22 -15.06 -25.49
C ALA A 107 7.38 -14.06 -25.56
N PRO A 108 7.84 -13.67 -26.76
CA PRO A 108 8.90 -12.68 -26.90
C PRO A 108 8.52 -11.46 -26.08
N HIS A 109 9.50 -10.93 -25.33
CA HIS A 109 9.33 -9.71 -24.54
C HIS A 109 8.74 -8.63 -25.45
N VAL A 110 7.45 -8.32 -25.24
CA VAL A 110 6.82 -7.17 -25.88
C VAL A 110 7.29 -5.98 -25.05
N PRO A 111 8.17 -5.11 -25.59
CA PRO A 111 8.48 -3.87 -24.89
C PRO A 111 7.16 -3.16 -24.61
N GLU A 112 6.99 -2.68 -23.38
CA GLU A 112 5.82 -1.84 -23.06
C GLU A 112 5.69 -0.76 -24.13
N PRO A 113 4.47 -0.46 -24.61
CA PRO A 113 4.28 0.61 -25.57
C PRO A 113 4.74 1.92 -24.92
N GLN A 114 6.00 2.27 -25.15
CA GLN A 114 6.49 3.61 -24.92
C GLN A 114 5.73 4.48 -25.91
N ALA A 115 4.90 5.38 -25.39
CA ALA A 115 4.37 6.47 -26.20
C ALA A 115 5.56 7.08 -26.94
N ALA A 116 5.50 7.09 -28.28
CA ALA A 116 6.55 7.68 -29.09
C ALA A 116 6.65 9.15 -28.70
N PHE A 117 7.66 9.49 -27.90
CA PHE A 117 7.87 10.87 -27.48
C PHE A 117 8.52 11.64 -28.63
N PRO A 118 8.01 12.85 -28.96
CA PRO A 118 6.91 13.54 -28.31
C PRO A 118 5.54 13.21 -28.93
N VAL A 119 4.55 12.84 -28.10
CA VAL A 119 3.13 12.90 -28.50
C VAL A 119 2.69 14.36 -28.41
N ALA A 120 2.17 14.91 -29.49
CA ALA A 120 1.59 16.25 -29.47
C ALA A 120 0.37 16.24 -28.53
N VAL A 121 0.44 17.01 -27.45
CA VAL A 121 -0.64 17.20 -26.48
C VAL A 121 -1.02 18.67 -26.43
N GLU A 122 -2.32 18.95 -26.43
CA GLU A 122 -2.84 20.29 -26.26
C GLU A 122 -2.91 20.63 -24.77
N THR A 123 -2.07 21.56 -24.33
CA THR A 123 -1.98 22.02 -22.93
C THR A 123 -2.45 23.46 -22.75
N ALA A 124 -2.91 24.08 -23.84
CA ALA A 124 -3.44 25.44 -23.82
C ALA A 124 -4.79 25.45 -23.11
N VAL A 125 -5.04 26.49 -22.32
CA VAL A 125 -6.30 26.70 -21.60
C VAL A 125 -6.99 27.96 -22.12
N SER A 126 -8.32 28.01 -22.02
CA SER A 126 -9.07 29.18 -22.46
C SER A 126 -8.79 30.39 -21.57
N ALA A 127 -8.96 31.60 -22.12
CA ALA A 127 -8.83 32.83 -21.34
C ALA A 127 -9.83 32.88 -20.17
N GLU A 128 -10.99 32.23 -20.31
CA GLU A 128 -11.98 32.09 -19.24
C GLU A 128 -11.44 31.26 -18.07
N VAL A 129 -10.75 30.14 -18.35
CA VAL A 129 -10.08 29.33 -17.32
C VAL A 129 -9.01 30.15 -16.60
N VAL A 130 -8.17 30.88 -17.35
CA VAL A 130 -7.13 31.75 -16.77
C VAL A 130 -7.74 32.82 -15.86
N LYS A 131 -8.79 33.51 -16.33
CA LYS A 131 -9.48 34.56 -15.57
C LYS A 131 -10.12 34.00 -14.30
N ARG A 132 -10.80 32.86 -14.40
CA ARG A 132 -11.44 32.20 -13.24
C ARG A 132 -10.42 31.84 -12.16
N ILE A 133 -9.25 31.33 -12.55
CA ILE A 133 -8.17 31.01 -11.61
C ILE A 133 -7.59 32.31 -11.02
N ALA A 134 -7.39 33.36 -11.81
CA ALA A 134 -6.92 34.66 -11.32
C ALA A 134 -7.88 35.31 -10.30
N GLU A 135 -9.18 35.30 -10.58
CA GLU A 135 -10.22 35.82 -9.69
C GLU A 135 -10.26 35.06 -8.36
N SER A 136 -10.00 33.75 -8.37
CA SER A 136 -9.91 32.94 -7.15
C SER A 136 -8.82 33.42 -6.18
N GLN A 137 -7.78 34.12 -6.68
CA GLN A 137 -6.71 34.64 -5.84
C GLN A 137 -7.14 35.84 -4.98
N VAL A 138 -8.23 36.53 -5.34
CA VAL A 138 -8.71 37.74 -4.64
C VAL A 138 -10.15 37.61 -4.15
N ASN A 139 -10.84 36.54 -4.53
CA ASN A 139 -12.17 36.20 -4.01
C ASN A 139 -12.07 35.62 -2.58
N ILE A 140 -11.78 36.51 -1.62
CA ILE A 140 -11.57 36.16 -0.21
C ILE A 140 -12.90 36.36 0.55
N PRO A 141 -13.37 35.36 1.32
CA PRO A 141 -14.55 35.51 2.19
C PRO A 141 -14.40 36.67 3.19
N GLU A 142 -15.49 37.40 3.47
CA GLU A 142 -15.48 38.52 4.42
C GLU A 142 -15.01 38.14 5.84
N SER A 143 -15.12 36.85 6.20
CA SER A 143 -14.65 36.31 7.48
C SER A 143 -13.12 36.20 7.60
N ILE A 144 -12.37 36.39 6.50
CA ILE A 144 -10.91 36.24 6.47
C ILE A 144 -10.24 37.62 6.38
N THR A 145 -9.47 37.98 7.41
CA THR A 145 -8.57 39.14 7.37
C THR A 145 -7.20 38.71 6.84
N VAL A 146 -6.85 39.15 5.63
CA VAL A 146 -5.53 38.87 5.04
C VAL A 146 -4.45 39.75 5.65
N HIS A 147 -3.27 39.17 5.89
CA HIS A 147 -2.12 39.91 6.38
C HIS A 147 -1.78 41.09 5.44
N PRO A 148 -1.58 42.34 5.93
CA PRO A 148 -1.43 43.53 5.08
C PRO A 148 -0.28 43.47 4.07
N ARG A 149 0.78 42.70 4.34
CA ARG A 149 1.90 42.49 3.39
C ARG A 149 1.62 41.46 2.29
N LEU A 150 0.59 40.63 2.44
CA LEU A 150 0.22 39.59 1.49
C LEU A 150 -0.84 40.06 0.49
N MET A 151 -1.82 40.86 0.95
CA MET A 151 -2.89 41.39 0.11
C MET A 151 -2.37 42.08 -1.18
N PRO A 152 -1.35 42.95 -1.14
CA PRO A 152 -0.81 43.57 -2.35
C PRO A 152 -0.22 42.56 -3.35
N GLN A 153 0.34 41.44 -2.86
CA GLN A 153 0.89 40.40 -3.72
C GLN A 153 -0.21 39.58 -4.40
N MET A 154 -1.28 39.25 -3.68
CA MET A 154 -2.45 38.56 -4.22
C MET A 154 -3.16 39.40 -5.29
N GLN A 155 -3.39 40.68 -5.00
CA GLN A 155 -3.96 41.64 -5.96
C GLN A 155 -3.07 41.79 -7.21
N ARG A 156 -1.74 41.89 -7.01
CA ARG A 156 -0.79 41.97 -8.13
C ARG A 156 -0.82 40.71 -9.01
N ARG A 157 -0.89 39.52 -8.41
CA ARG A 157 -0.96 38.25 -9.15
C ARG A 157 -2.25 38.13 -9.96
N ALA A 158 -3.40 38.46 -9.36
CA ALA A 158 -4.66 38.47 -10.09
C ALA A 158 -4.63 39.45 -11.28
N ALA A 159 -4.10 40.66 -11.07
CA ALA A 159 -3.95 41.67 -12.11
C ALA A 159 -2.85 41.35 -13.15
N SER A 160 -1.96 40.38 -12.88
CA SER A 160 -0.88 40.02 -13.81
C SER A 160 -1.39 39.38 -15.11
N VAL A 161 -2.58 38.75 -15.05
CA VAL A 161 -3.25 38.16 -16.21
C VAL A 161 -3.67 39.24 -17.21
N ASP A 162 -4.26 40.33 -16.73
CA ASP A 162 -4.72 41.43 -17.59
C ASP A 162 -3.55 42.23 -18.18
N ASN A 163 -2.43 42.30 -17.45
CA ASN A 163 -1.24 43.05 -17.85
C ASN A 163 -0.22 42.22 -18.64
N ALA A 164 -0.51 40.93 -18.92
CA ALA A 164 0.42 39.98 -19.54
C ALA A 164 1.80 39.89 -18.84
N THR A 165 1.81 40.03 -17.51
CA THR A 165 3.02 39.99 -16.65
C THR A 165 3.00 38.80 -15.68
N ILE A 166 2.49 37.65 -16.16
CA ILE A 166 2.37 36.41 -15.38
C ILE A 166 3.76 35.97 -14.90
N ASP A 167 3.94 35.94 -13.58
CA ASP A 167 5.17 35.45 -12.94
C ASP A 167 5.14 33.92 -12.76
N TRP A 168 6.24 33.34 -12.27
CA TRP A 168 6.34 31.89 -12.05
C TRP A 168 5.24 31.35 -11.13
N GLY A 169 4.97 32.05 -10.03
CA GLY A 169 3.97 31.61 -9.05
C GLY A 169 2.56 31.62 -9.62
N MET A 170 2.23 32.62 -10.44
CA MET A 170 0.95 32.66 -11.15
C MET A 170 0.90 31.59 -12.25
N GLY A 171 1.99 31.33 -12.97
CA GLY A 171 2.07 30.23 -13.95
C GLY A 171 1.83 28.86 -13.34
N GLU A 172 2.43 28.56 -12.19
CA GLU A 172 2.19 27.33 -11.44
C GLU A 172 0.74 27.23 -10.95
N THR A 173 0.20 28.34 -10.43
CA THR A 173 -1.21 28.41 -9.99
C THR A 173 -2.18 28.15 -11.14
N LEU A 174 -1.89 28.68 -12.34
CA LEU A 174 -2.70 28.45 -13.53
C LEU A 174 -2.68 26.98 -13.97
N ALA A 175 -1.52 26.33 -13.96
CA ALA A 175 -1.40 24.93 -14.33
C ALA A 175 -2.12 23.99 -13.34
N ILE A 176 -1.95 24.22 -12.04
CA ILE A 176 -2.65 23.44 -11.00
C ILE A 176 -4.15 23.71 -11.07
N GLY A 177 -4.55 24.97 -11.20
CA GLY A 177 -5.94 25.38 -11.27
C GLY A 177 -6.67 24.80 -12.47
N SER A 178 -6.03 24.75 -13.65
CA SER A 178 -6.64 24.19 -14.85
C SER A 178 -6.86 22.68 -14.72
N LEU A 179 -5.88 21.95 -14.18
CA LEU A 179 -6.01 20.52 -13.89
C LEU A 179 -7.14 20.23 -12.89
N LEU A 180 -7.26 21.04 -11.82
CA LEU A 180 -8.36 20.91 -10.87
C LEU A 180 -9.72 21.20 -11.51
N MET A 181 -9.80 22.16 -12.44
CA MET A 181 -11.03 22.46 -13.20
C MET A 181 -11.42 21.34 -14.16
N GLU A 182 -10.46 20.56 -14.66
CA GLU A 182 -10.67 19.35 -15.46
C GLU A 182 -11.04 18.12 -14.60
N GLY A 183 -11.07 18.26 -13.26
CA GLY A 183 -11.34 17.17 -12.33
C GLY A 183 -10.12 16.30 -12.03
N THR A 184 -8.92 16.71 -12.44
CA THR A 184 -7.68 16.01 -12.13
C THR A 184 -7.24 16.35 -10.69
N PRO A 185 -7.11 15.36 -9.79
CA PRO A 185 -6.68 15.61 -8.43
C PRO A 185 -5.20 16.02 -8.39
N VAL A 186 -4.90 17.13 -7.71
CA VAL A 186 -3.54 17.62 -7.49
C VAL A 186 -3.18 17.53 -6.00
N ARG A 187 -2.02 16.94 -5.69
CA ARG A 187 -1.43 16.88 -4.33
C ARG A 187 -0.05 17.55 -4.37
N LEU A 188 0.07 18.69 -3.68
CA LEU A 188 1.30 19.50 -3.53
C LEU A 188 1.85 19.38 -2.09
#